data_AF-A0AAV9MBP4-F1
#
_entry.id   AF-A0AAV9MBP4-F1
#
_cell.length_a   1.000
_cell.length_b   1.000
_cell.length_c   1.000
_cell.angle_alpha   90.00
_cell.angle_beta   90.00
_cell.angle_gamma   90.00
#
_symmetry.space_group_name_H-M   'P 1'
#
loop_
_entity.id
_entity.type
_entity.pdbx_description
1 polymer ?
#
loop_
_entity_poly.entity_id
_entity_poly.type
_entity_poly.pdbx_seq_one_letter_code
_entity_poly.pdbx_strand_id
1 'polypeptide(L)'
;MEMPICKTLILPLLTIVLFISLPQTATAANEAYTNFVKTKCNVTTHISLCQKTLIPYASSVKTNSTKLCKAALDVTIKGAKNTSITISTLKKQKGITRIEASIIKDCIEDVKDAVYELKQAVDAMGHLGDKDKEFQLANAKTYASSVITDADSCTDGFSGRKVNPTVKKMINSSMANITKLASNALALINHLY
;
A
#
# COMPACT_ATOMS: atom_id res chain seq x y z
N MET A 1 14.26 16.12 -89.51
CA MET A 1 12.81 15.84 -89.38
C MET A 1 12.66 14.85 -88.23
N GLU A 2 11.73 15.14 -87.33
CA GLU A 2 11.25 14.31 -86.22
C GLU A 2 12.18 14.14 -84.99
N MET A 3 11.74 14.69 -83.86
CA MET A 3 12.23 14.46 -82.51
C MET A 3 11.32 13.42 -81.82
N PRO A 4 11.85 12.55 -80.95
CA PRO A 4 11.17 12.35 -79.67
C PRO A 4 12.17 12.30 -78.49
N ILE A 5 12.02 13.21 -77.53
CA ILE A 5 11.37 13.02 -76.21
C ILE A 5 12.24 12.22 -75.22
N CYS A 6 12.80 13.00 -74.31
CA CYS A 6 13.42 12.65 -73.04
C CYS A 6 12.58 11.66 -72.23
N LYS A 7 13.17 10.52 -71.84
CA LYS A 7 12.68 9.68 -70.74
C LYS A 7 13.72 9.67 -69.64
N THR A 8 13.55 10.60 -68.70
CA THR A 8 14.18 10.60 -67.38
C THR A 8 13.85 9.27 -66.68
N LEU A 9 14.88 8.44 -66.47
CA LEU A 9 14.79 7.28 -65.58
C LEU A 9 14.73 7.79 -64.13
N ILE A 10 13.53 7.95 -63.61
CA ILE A 10 13.27 8.18 -62.19
C ILE A 10 13.40 6.82 -61.50
N LEU A 11 14.52 6.58 -60.81
CA LEU A 11 14.61 5.49 -59.83
C LEU A 11 13.60 5.79 -58.71
N PRO A 12 12.66 4.88 -58.36
CA PRO A 12 11.86 5.08 -57.18
C PRO A 12 12.78 4.89 -55.97
N LEU A 13 13.01 5.97 -55.23
CA LEU A 13 13.66 5.90 -53.92
C LEU A 13 12.74 5.08 -53.01
N LEU A 14 13.04 3.80 -52.85
CA LEU A 14 12.31 2.92 -51.94
C LEU A 14 12.62 3.39 -50.51
N THR A 15 11.84 4.35 -50.01
CA THR A 15 11.89 4.76 -48.60
C THR A 15 11.36 3.59 -47.78
N ILE A 16 12.28 2.77 -47.27
CA ILE A 16 11.98 1.79 -46.23
C ILE A 16 11.63 2.61 -44.99
N VAL A 17 10.33 2.89 -44.82
CA VAL A 17 9.80 3.39 -43.55
C VAL A 17 9.89 2.20 -42.60
N LEU A 18 11.00 2.10 -41.86
CA LEU A 18 11.04 1.30 -40.66
C LEU A 18 10.03 1.89 -39.69
N PHE A 19 8.81 1.35 -39.70
CA PHE A 19 7.89 1.51 -38.58
C PHE A 19 8.58 0.84 -37.38
N ILE A 20 9.28 1.65 -36.58
CA ILE A 20 9.70 1.26 -35.24
C ILE A 20 8.40 1.05 -34.47
N SER A 21 7.94 -0.19 -34.39
CA SER A 21 6.82 -0.58 -33.54
C SER A 21 7.26 -0.33 -32.10
N LEU A 22 6.83 0.80 -31.53
CA LEU A 22 6.91 1.02 -30.08
C LEU A 22 6.21 -0.16 -29.39
N PRO A 23 6.69 -0.62 -28.22
CA PRO A 23 6.08 -1.72 -27.50
C PRO A 23 4.73 -1.29 -26.90
N GLN A 24 3.69 -1.27 -27.73
CA GLN A 24 2.29 -0.96 -27.39
C GLN A 24 1.72 -1.93 -26.35
N THR A 25 2.30 -3.12 -26.23
CA THR A 25 1.88 -4.17 -25.31
C THR A 25 2.22 -3.87 -23.85
N ALA A 26 3.38 -3.23 -23.58
CA ALA A 26 3.82 -2.93 -22.22
C ALA A 26 3.02 -1.79 -21.59
N THR A 27 2.66 -0.77 -22.39
CA THR A 27 1.85 0.37 -21.94
C THR A 27 0.40 -0.06 -21.67
N ALA A 28 -0.21 -0.83 -22.56
CA ALA A 28 -1.56 -1.36 -22.39
C ALA A 28 -1.66 -2.30 -21.17
N ALA A 29 -0.66 -3.17 -20.94
CA ALA A 29 -0.63 -4.04 -19.77
C ALA A 29 -0.54 -3.25 -18.45
N ASN A 30 0.28 -2.19 -18.41
CA ASN A 30 0.42 -1.35 -17.22
C ASN A 30 -0.87 -0.56 -16.91
N GLU A 31 -1.57 -0.09 -17.94
CA GLU A 31 -2.89 0.53 -17.79
C GLU A 31 -3.91 -0.47 -17.23
N ALA A 32 -3.95 -1.69 -17.76
CA ALA A 32 -4.83 -2.75 -17.25
C ALA A 32 -4.56 -3.08 -15.77
N TYR A 33 -3.29 -3.17 -15.37
CA TYR A 33 -2.91 -3.41 -13.98
C TYR A 33 -3.27 -2.25 -13.06
N THR A 34 -3.08 -1.01 -13.52
CA THR A 34 -3.51 0.18 -12.78
C THR A 34 -5.02 0.21 -12.58
N ASN A 35 -5.79 -0.13 -13.63
CA ASN A 35 -7.24 -0.20 -13.56
C ASN A 35 -7.71 -1.32 -12.63
N PHE A 36 -7.04 -2.48 -12.65
CA PHE A 36 -7.29 -3.55 -11.67
C PHE A 36 -7.16 -3.06 -10.22
N VAL A 37 -6.06 -2.36 -9.89
CA VAL A 37 -5.86 -1.80 -8.55
C VAL A 37 -6.95 -0.79 -8.19
N LYS A 38 -7.29 0.13 -9.11
CA LYS A 38 -8.35 1.12 -8.90
C LYS A 38 -9.69 0.45 -8.59
N THR A 39 -10.08 -0.53 -9.38
CA THR A 39 -11.33 -1.28 -9.19
C THR A 39 -11.36 -2.00 -7.85
N LYS A 40 -10.27 -2.69 -7.48
CA LYS A 40 -10.20 -3.36 -6.18
C LYS A 40 -10.23 -2.38 -5.00
N CYS A 41 -9.65 -1.19 -5.14
CA CYS A 41 -9.73 -0.16 -4.10
C CYS A 41 -11.14 0.40 -3.84
N ASN A 42 -12.10 0.22 -4.75
CA ASN A 42 -13.46 0.74 -4.59
C ASN A 42 -14.24 0.07 -3.44
N VAL A 43 -13.82 -1.13 -3.00
CA VAL A 43 -14.42 -1.81 -1.83
C VAL A 43 -13.91 -1.26 -0.50
N THR A 44 -12.90 -0.37 -0.52
CA THR A 44 -12.25 0.14 0.69
C THR A 44 -12.88 1.45 1.16
N THR A 45 -12.89 1.70 2.47
CA THR A 45 -13.38 2.96 3.04
C THR A 45 -12.46 4.14 2.71
N HIS A 46 -11.16 3.92 2.53
CA HIS A 46 -10.20 4.98 2.20
C HIS A 46 -9.66 4.81 0.77
N ILE A 47 -10.57 4.92 -0.21
CA ILE A 47 -10.32 4.69 -1.64
C ILE A 47 -9.09 5.45 -2.15
N SER A 48 -9.02 6.77 -1.92
CA SER A 48 -7.91 7.59 -2.39
C SER A 48 -6.56 7.17 -1.78
N LEU A 49 -6.57 6.74 -0.51
CA LEU A 49 -5.37 6.23 0.15
C LEU A 49 -4.96 4.86 -0.41
N CYS A 50 -5.94 3.97 -0.64
CA CYS A 50 -5.71 2.67 -1.25
C CYS A 50 -5.06 2.83 -2.63
N GLN A 51 -5.64 3.66 -3.50
CA GLN A 51 -5.11 3.90 -4.84
C GLN A 51 -3.72 4.55 -4.78
N LYS A 52 -3.55 5.61 -3.98
CA LYS A 52 -2.26 6.30 -3.83
C LYS A 52 -1.14 5.36 -3.42
N THR A 53 -1.43 4.40 -2.55
CA THR A 53 -0.41 3.52 -1.98
C THR A 53 -0.20 2.24 -2.78
N LEU A 54 -1.20 1.75 -3.52
CA LEU A 54 -1.13 0.47 -4.24
C LEU A 54 -0.91 0.59 -5.75
N ILE A 55 -1.26 1.70 -6.40
CA ILE A 55 -0.94 1.91 -7.83
C ILE A 55 0.56 1.76 -8.12
N PRO A 56 1.50 2.24 -7.27
CA PRO A 56 2.93 1.99 -7.47
C PRO A 56 3.32 0.50 -7.56
N TYR A 57 2.47 -0.40 -7.05
CA TYR A 57 2.67 -1.85 -7.09
C TYR A 57 1.91 -2.53 -8.25
N ALA A 58 1.18 -1.80 -9.09
CA ALA A 58 0.33 -2.37 -10.15
C ALA A 58 1.09 -3.38 -11.03
N SER A 59 2.30 -3.04 -11.48
CA SER A 59 3.10 -3.92 -12.33
C SER A 59 3.56 -5.22 -11.65
N SER A 60 3.79 -5.21 -10.33
CA SER A 60 4.22 -6.41 -9.58
C SER A 60 3.05 -7.31 -9.21
N VAL A 61 1.90 -6.72 -8.88
CA VAL A 61 0.67 -7.47 -8.53
C VAL A 61 -0.09 -7.95 -9.75
N LYS A 62 0.05 -7.27 -10.90
CA LYS A 62 -0.71 -7.52 -12.13
C LYS A 62 -2.22 -7.54 -11.84
N THR A 63 -2.94 -8.57 -12.26
CA THR A 63 -4.37 -8.79 -11.95
C THR A 63 -4.59 -9.82 -10.84
N ASN A 64 -3.60 -10.04 -9.97
CA ASN A 64 -3.68 -11.04 -8.91
C ASN A 64 -4.11 -10.43 -7.57
N SER A 65 -5.32 -10.76 -7.11
CA SER A 65 -5.91 -10.23 -5.86
C SER A 65 -5.10 -10.61 -4.61
N THR A 66 -4.56 -11.83 -4.54
CA THR A 66 -3.74 -12.28 -3.40
C THR A 66 -2.44 -11.47 -3.31
N LYS A 67 -1.79 -11.19 -4.45
CA LYS A 67 -0.61 -10.30 -4.50
C LYS A 67 -0.96 -8.87 -4.10
N LEU A 68 -2.12 -8.37 -4.51
CA LEU A 68 -2.60 -7.04 -4.11
C LEU A 68 -2.83 -6.95 -2.58
N CYS A 69 -3.43 -7.98 -1.97
CA CYS A 69 -3.63 -8.04 -0.53
C CYS A 69 -2.28 -8.07 0.23
N LYS A 70 -1.31 -8.87 -0.23
CA LYS A 70 0.05 -8.87 0.34
C LYS A 70 0.73 -7.49 0.21
N ALA A 71 0.61 -6.84 -0.94
CA ALA A 71 1.14 -5.49 -1.13
C ALA A 71 0.49 -4.47 -0.18
N ALA A 72 -0.82 -4.59 0.10
CA ALA A 72 -1.51 -3.75 1.08
C ALA A 72 -1.02 -3.97 2.51
N LEU A 73 -0.79 -5.23 2.90
CA LEU A 73 -0.18 -5.55 4.19
C LEU A 73 1.25 -5.00 4.28
N ASP A 74 2.08 -5.16 3.26
CA ASP A 74 3.45 -4.63 3.22
C ASP A 74 3.51 -3.09 3.30
N VAL A 75 2.61 -2.40 2.60
CA VAL A 75 2.42 -0.95 2.72
C VAL A 75 2.06 -0.58 4.16
N THR A 76 1.18 -1.35 4.80
CA THR A 76 0.77 -1.11 6.19
C THR A 76 1.95 -1.34 7.16
N ILE A 77 2.78 -2.38 6.95
CA ILE A 77 4.00 -2.63 7.73
C ILE A 77 4.96 -1.44 7.62
N LYS A 78 5.15 -0.92 6.40
CA LYS A 78 5.99 0.28 6.19
C LYS A 78 5.41 1.49 6.91
N GLY A 79 4.09 1.68 6.87
CA GLY A 79 3.38 2.71 7.63
C GLY A 79 3.62 2.59 9.13
N ALA A 80 3.44 1.40 9.70
CA ALA A 80 3.63 1.14 11.13
C ALA A 80 5.09 1.36 11.58
N LYS A 81 6.07 0.90 10.80
CA LYS A 81 7.49 1.19 11.07
C LYS A 81 7.79 2.69 11.07
N ASN A 82 7.27 3.43 10.09
CA ASN A 82 7.44 4.88 10.02
C ASN A 82 6.80 5.60 11.21
N THR A 83 5.62 5.13 11.65
CA THR A 83 4.97 5.64 12.86
C THR A 83 5.81 5.37 14.10
N SER A 84 6.35 4.16 14.28
CA SER A 84 7.24 3.84 15.41
C SER A 84 8.44 4.79 15.47
N ILE A 85 9.07 5.06 14.32
CA ILE A 85 10.17 6.03 14.21
C ILE A 85 9.68 7.43 14.62
N THR A 86 8.56 7.88 14.04
CA THR A 86 8.00 9.21 14.30
C THR A 86 7.68 9.41 15.78
N ILE A 87 6.99 8.46 16.39
CA ILE A 87 6.62 8.50 17.82
C ILE A 87 7.86 8.43 18.71
N SER A 88 8.88 7.65 18.33
CA SER A 88 10.16 7.61 19.05
C SER A 88 10.89 8.95 19.07
N THR A 89 10.71 9.81 18.06
CA THR A 89 11.31 11.16 18.08
C THR A 89 10.70 12.06 19.16
N LEU A 90 9.45 11.83 19.57
CA LEU A 90 8.79 12.61 20.62
C LEU A 90 9.54 12.50 21.95
N LYS A 91 10.08 11.32 22.28
CA LYS A 91 10.89 11.13 23.51
C LYS A 91 12.10 12.05 23.60
N LYS A 92 12.59 12.57 22.47
CA LYS A 92 13.77 13.44 22.39
C LYS A 92 13.42 14.92 22.51
N GLN A 93 12.13 15.28 22.49
CA GLN A 93 11.70 16.66 22.61
C GLN A 93 11.90 17.18 24.04
N LYS A 94 12.29 18.46 24.15
CA LYS A 94 12.37 19.13 25.46
C LYS A 94 10.97 19.29 26.05
N GLY A 95 10.84 19.11 27.36
CA GLY A 95 9.57 19.31 28.07
C GLY A 95 8.63 18.12 28.09
N ILE A 96 9.07 16.94 27.62
CA ILE A 96 8.34 15.69 27.82
C ILE A 96 8.32 15.31 29.30
N THR A 97 7.12 15.15 29.84
CA THR A 97 6.88 14.70 31.21
C THR A 97 7.08 13.19 31.35
N ARG A 98 7.22 12.70 32.59
CA ARG A 98 7.29 11.26 32.86
C ARG A 98 6.05 10.51 32.37
N ILE A 99 4.87 11.11 32.50
CA ILE A 99 3.59 10.53 32.05
C ILE A 99 3.61 10.37 30.53
N GLU A 100 4.01 11.42 29.80
CA GLU A 100 4.12 11.38 28.34
C GLU A 100 5.17 10.37 27.89
N ALA A 101 6.34 10.31 28.55
CA ALA A 101 7.36 9.32 28.23
C ALA A 101 6.86 7.86 28.38
N SER A 102 6.03 7.59 29.39
CA SER A 102 5.36 6.30 29.55
C SER A 102 4.39 6.02 28.40
N ILE A 103 3.49 6.95 28.11
CA ILE A 103 2.50 6.78 27.02
C ILE A 103 3.19 6.57 25.66
N ILE A 104 4.25 7.34 25.39
CA ILE A 104 5.04 7.19 24.16
C ILE A 104 5.73 5.81 24.14
N LYS A 105 6.17 5.28 25.29
CA LYS A 105 6.74 3.93 25.35
C LYS A 105 5.68 2.88 25.07
N ASP A 106 4.53 2.95 25.73
CA ASP A 106 3.44 1.99 25.57
C ASP A 106 2.96 1.96 24.11
N CYS A 107 2.75 3.13 23.51
CA CYS A 107 2.38 3.23 22.10
C CYS A 107 3.45 2.67 21.13
N ILE A 108 4.74 2.75 21.47
CA ILE A 108 5.79 2.12 20.65
C ILE A 108 5.69 0.60 20.72
N GLU A 109 5.32 0.03 21.85
CA GLU A 109 5.08 -1.41 21.97
C GLU A 109 3.83 -1.81 21.17
N ASP A 110 2.71 -1.09 21.29
CA ASP A 110 1.50 -1.36 20.48
C ASP A 110 1.82 -1.33 18.96
N VAL A 111 2.65 -0.39 18.51
CA VAL A 111 3.07 -0.33 17.09
C VAL A 111 3.97 -1.51 16.70
N LYS A 112 4.77 -2.06 17.62
CA LYS A 112 5.58 -3.25 17.34
C LYS A 112 4.70 -4.49 17.23
N ASP A 113 3.69 -4.61 18.10
CA ASP A 113 2.71 -5.69 18.06
C ASP A 113 1.96 -5.65 16.73
N ALA A 114 1.47 -4.49 16.32
CA ALA A 114 0.87 -4.29 14.99
C ALA A 114 1.81 -4.72 13.85
N VAL A 115 3.11 -4.42 13.92
CA VAL A 115 4.09 -4.87 12.91
C VAL A 115 4.25 -6.39 12.91
N TYR A 116 4.24 -7.02 14.08
CA TYR A 116 4.30 -8.47 14.20
C TYR A 116 3.06 -9.12 13.59
N GLU A 117 1.87 -8.65 13.95
CA GLU A 117 0.61 -9.16 13.43
C GLU A 117 0.49 -9.00 11.92
N LEU A 118 0.90 -7.86 11.36
CA LEU A 118 0.93 -7.67 9.91
C LEU A 118 1.83 -8.70 9.21
N LYS A 119 2.96 -9.09 9.80
CA LYS A 119 3.80 -10.17 9.25
C LYS A 119 3.09 -11.51 9.31
N GLN A 120 2.39 -11.80 10.41
CA GLN A 120 1.55 -13.00 10.51
C GLN A 120 0.43 -13.01 9.47
N ALA A 121 -0.16 -11.85 9.17
CA ALA A 121 -1.14 -11.72 8.08
C ALA A 121 -0.52 -12.00 6.71
N VAL A 122 0.68 -11.49 6.43
CA VAL A 122 1.39 -11.77 5.16
C VAL A 122 1.72 -13.25 5.03
N ASP A 123 2.17 -13.87 6.11
CA ASP A 123 2.48 -15.31 6.18
C ASP A 123 1.23 -16.16 5.91
N ALA A 124 0.11 -15.88 6.60
CA ALA A 124 -1.17 -16.55 6.36
C ALA A 124 -1.65 -16.39 4.90
N MET A 125 -1.49 -15.21 4.30
CA MET A 125 -1.76 -14.99 2.87
C MET A 125 -0.81 -15.80 1.95
N GLY A 126 0.35 -16.20 2.46
CA GLY A 126 1.30 -17.17 1.88
C GLY A 126 0.71 -18.55 1.67
N HIS A 127 -0.15 -18.97 2.59
CA HIS A 127 -0.66 -20.33 2.71
C HIS A 127 -2.05 -20.55 2.10
N LEU A 128 -2.56 -19.59 1.30
CA LEU A 128 -3.88 -19.73 0.64
C LEU A 128 -3.94 -20.80 -0.47
N GLY A 129 -2.81 -21.42 -0.81
CA GLY A 129 -2.75 -22.59 -1.70
C GLY A 129 -2.92 -23.93 -0.98
N ASP A 130 -2.92 -23.93 0.35
CA ASP A 130 -2.91 -25.13 1.17
C ASP A 130 -4.34 -25.66 1.42
N LYS A 131 -4.44 -26.85 2.03
CA LYS A 131 -5.73 -27.52 2.29
C LYS A 131 -6.61 -26.76 3.28
N ASP A 132 -6.02 -25.91 4.13
CA ASP A 132 -6.65 -25.14 5.19
C ASP A 132 -6.79 -23.65 4.84
N LYS A 133 -6.88 -23.32 3.55
CA LYS A 133 -6.96 -21.92 3.05
C LYS A 133 -8.01 -21.05 3.76
N GLU A 134 -9.16 -21.60 4.16
CA GLU A 134 -10.20 -20.85 4.88
C GLU A 134 -9.73 -20.41 6.27
N PHE A 135 -8.98 -21.28 6.96
CA PHE A 135 -8.37 -20.96 8.25
C PHE A 135 -7.28 -19.90 8.09
N GLN A 136 -6.45 -20.02 7.05
CA GLN A 136 -5.42 -19.04 6.74
C GLN A 136 -6.02 -17.67 6.39
N LEU A 137 -7.11 -17.65 5.62
CA LEU A 137 -7.83 -16.41 5.32
C LEU A 137 -8.44 -15.79 6.58
N ALA A 138 -9.02 -16.59 7.47
CA ALA A 138 -9.54 -16.11 8.75
C ALA A 138 -8.43 -15.50 9.62
N ASN A 139 -7.27 -16.16 9.71
CA ASN A 139 -6.11 -15.64 10.42
C ASN A 139 -5.63 -14.31 9.83
N ALA A 140 -5.52 -14.20 8.51
CA ALA A 140 -5.13 -12.95 7.85
C ALA A 140 -6.08 -11.79 8.19
N LYS A 141 -7.39 -12.04 8.26
CA LYS A 141 -8.40 -11.04 8.67
C LYS A 141 -8.24 -10.66 10.13
N THR A 142 -8.06 -11.63 11.03
CA THR A 142 -7.87 -11.38 12.46
C THR A 142 -6.64 -10.52 12.68
N TYR A 143 -5.48 -10.92 12.16
CA TYR A 143 -4.25 -10.17 12.33
C TYR A 143 -4.31 -8.77 11.73
N ALA A 144 -4.95 -8.60 10.56
CA ALA A 144 -5.14 -7.26 9.99
C ALA A 144 -6.11 -6.38 10.82
N SER A 145 -7.06 -6.99 11.54
CA SER A 145 -7.98 -6.27 12.43
C SER A 145 -7.32 -5.88 13.75
N SER A 146 -6.48 -6.73 14.31
CA SER A 146 -5.77 -6.45 15.57
C SER A 146 -4.90 -5.19 15.50
N VAL A 147 -4.30 -4.90 14.34
CA VAL A 147 -3.58 -3.63 14.08
C VAL A 147 -4.42 -2.38 14.37
N ILE A 148 -5.73 -2.45 14.13
CA ILE A 148 -6.65 -1.34 14.43
C ILE A 148 -6.84 -1.22 15.95
N THR A 149 -7.00 -2.35 16.65
CA THR A 149 -7.09 -2.42 18.11
C THR A 149 -5.82 -1.94 18.80
N ASP A 150 -4.64 -2.27 18.29
CA ASP A 150 -3.36 -1.78 18.80
C ASP A 150 -3.25 -0.26 18.62
N ALA A 151 -3.73 0.24 17.48
CA ALA A 151 -3.77 1.67 17.22
C ALA A 151 -4.69 2.43 18.18
N ASP A 152 -5.87 1.87 18.45
CA ASP A 152 -6.82 2.42 19.42
C ASP A 152 -6.23 2.39 20.83
N SER A 153 -5.63 1.27 21.25
CA SER A 153 -4.98 1.08 22.56
C SER A 153 -3.90 2.13 22.83
N CYS A 154 -3.05 2.42 21.84
CA CYS A 154 -2.06 3.48 21.94
C CYS A 154 -2.72 4.85 22.22
N THR A 155 -3.81 5.17 21.51
CA THR A 155 -4.48 6.47 21.66
C THR A 155 -5.34 6.58 22.92
N ASP A 156 -5.85 5.46 23.43
CA ASP A 156 -6.58 5.42 24.70
C ASP A 156 -5.67 5.62 25.90
N GLY A 157 -4.36 5.42 25.75
CA GLY A 157 -3.35 5.75 26.76
C GLY A 157 -3.36 7.21 27.23
N PHE A 158 -3.99 8.13 26.47
CA PHE A 158 -4.18 9.53 26.85
C PHE A 158 -5.37 9.78 27.78
N SER A 159 -6.34 8.86 27.83
CA SER A 159 -7.65 9.10 28.44
C SER A 159 -7.52 9.43 29.93
N GLY A 160 -8.10 10.56 30.34
CA GLY A 160 -8.03 11.07 31.71
C GLY A 160 -6.67 11.66 32.12
N ARG A 161 -5.68 11.76 31.23
CA ARG A 161 -4.34 12.27 31.54
C ARG A 161 -4.08 13.63 30.90
N LYS A 162 -3.38 14.51 31.61
CA LYS A 162 -2.91 15.80 31.08
C LYS A 162 -1.68 15.56 30.21
N VAL A 163 -1.85 15.66 28.90
CA VAL A 163 -0.82 15.43 27.87
C VAL A 163 -0.72 16.67 27.00
N ASN A 164 0.49 17.04 26.61
CA ASN A 164 0.75 18.15 25.71
C ASN A 164 -0.07 17.97 24.41
N PRO A 165 -0.87 18.98 24.00
CA PRO A 165 -1.72 18.88 22.82
C PRO A 165 -0.96 18.51 21.54
N THR A 166 0.28 18.96 21.39
CA THR A 166 1.13 18.64 20.24
C THR A 166 1.52 17.18 20.24
N VAL A 167 1.93 16.62 21.39
CA VAL A 167 2.27 15.20 21.54
C VAL A 167 1.04 14.33 21.22
N LYS A 168 -0.11 14.66 21.82
CA LYS A 168 -1.37 13.96 21.57
C LYS A 168 -1.75 14.00 20.08
N LYS A 169 -1.66 15.16 19.44
CA LYS A 169 -1.97 15.34 18.01
C LYS A 169 -1.05 14.51 17.12
N MET A 170 0.26 14.50 17.41
CA MET A 170 1.24 13.74 16.63
C MET A 170 1.00 12.24 16.71
N ILE A 171 0.73 11.71 17.91
CA ILE A 171 0.43 10.29 18.09
C ILE A 171 -0.89 9.93 17.41
N ASN A 172 -1.98 10.66 17.69
CA ASN A 172 -3.28 10.41 17.06
C ASN A 172 -3.21 10.42 15.53
N SER A 173 -2.48 11.37 14.94
CA SER A 173 -2.34 11.46 13.49
C SER A 173 -1.53 10.28 12.92
N SER A 174 -0.51 9.82 13.65
CA SER A 174 0.32 8.69 13.23
C SER A 174 -0.44 7.36 13.32
N MET A 175 -1.20 7.15 14.39
CA MET A 175 -2.03 5.96 14.58
C MET A 175 -3.19 5.93 13.58
N ALA A 176 -3.89 7.06 13.38
CA ALA A 176 -4.94 7.16 12.38
C ALA A 176 -4.45 6.84 10.96
N ASN A 177 -3.18 7.13 10.64
CA ASN A 177 -2.61 6.72 9.36
C ASN A 177 -2.46 5.20 9.23
N ILE A 178 -1.98 4.51 10.28
CA ILE A 178 -1.89 3.03 10.27
C ILE A 178 -3.29 2.43 10.20
N THR A 179 -4.24 2.90 11.02
CA THR A 179 -5.63 2.41 11.04
C THR A 179 -6.26 2.46 9.65
N LYS A 180 -6.06 3.55 8.91
CA LYS A 180 -6.58 3.70 7.54
C LYS A 180 -5.94 2.71 6.56
N LEU A 181 -4.64 2.45 6.68
CA LEU A 181 -3.94 1.47 5.84
C LEU A 181 -4.39 0.04 6.18
N ALA A 182 -4.47 -0.30 7.46
CA ALA A 182 -4.95 -1.60 7.94
C ALA A 182 -6.40 -1.85 7.53
N SER A 183 -7.29 -0.85 7.67
CA SER A 183 -8.68 -0.92 7.21
C SER A 183 -8.77 -1.20 5.71
N ASN A 184 -7.96 -0.53 4.88
CA ASN A 184 -7.90 -0.83 3.45
C ASN A 184 -7.40 -2.26 3.16
N ALA A 185 -6.35 -2.72 3.85
CA ALA A 185 -5.84 -4.08 3.68
C ALA A 185 -6.89 -5.13 4.09
N LEU A 186 -7.54 -4.94 5.24
CA LEU A 186 -8.62 -5.80 5.74
C LEU A 186 -9.80 -5.85 4.76
N ALA A 187 -10.22 -4.70 4.21
CA ALA A 187 -11.28 -4.65 3.21
C ALA A 187 -10.91 -5.47 1.96
N LEU A 188 -9.68 -5.32 1.45
CA LEU A 188 -9.22 -6.12 0.31
C LEU A 188 -9.20 -7.63 0.61
N ILE A 189 -8.79 -8.04 1.81
CA ILE A 189 -8.80 -9.44 2.25
C ILE A 189 -10.23 -9.97 2.40
N ASN A 190 -11.15 -9.16 2.92
CA ASN A 190 -12.57 -9.51 3.05
C ASN A 190 -13.25 -9.74 1.70
N HIS A 191 -12.79 -9.06 0.65
CA HIS A 191 -13.29 -9.15 -0.72
C HIS A 191 -12.32 -9.86 -1.67
N LEU A 192 -11.51 -10.79 -1.14
CA LEU A 192 -10.53 -11.54 -1.92
C LEU A 192 -11.18 -12.50 -2.93
N TYR A 193 -12.31 -13.10 -2.55
CA TYR A 193 -13.09 -14.08 -3.32
C TYR A 193 -14.47 -13.54 -3.67
#